data_AF-A0A382S0A8-F1
#
_entry.id   AF-A0A382S0A8-F1
#
_cell.length_a   1.000
_cell.length_b   1.000
_cell.length_c   1.000
_cell.angle_alpha   90.00
_cell.angle_beta   90.00
_cell.angle_gamma   90.00
#
_symmetry.space_group_name_H-M   'P 1'
#
loop_
_entity.id
_entity.type
_entity.pdbx_description
1 polymer ?
#
loop_
_entity_poly.entity_id
_entity_poly.type
_entity_poly.pdbx_seq_one_letter_code
_entity_poly.pdbx_strand_id
1 'polypeptide(L)'
;MSKILTKQQIEQYHEEGFISPVRVISEVEAFSIKAELEEVEANFPDEINAESRNNLHLSFTFLDALAHHPIIVDAMEDLIGPDIALWASVMFIKEAATKDYVS
;
A
#
# COMPACT_ATOMS: atom_id res chain seq x y z
N MET A 1 11.32 13.24 17.21
CA MET A 1 11.46 13.95 15.92
C MET A 1 10.83 13.05 14.88
N SER A 2 10.16 13.61 13.89
CA SER A 2 9.56 12.79 12.83
C SER A 2 10.65 12.11 12.01
N LYS A 3 10.39 10.87 11.60
CA LYS A 3 11.32 10.00 10.85
C LYS A 3 11.19 10.21 9.36
N ILE A 4 9.97 10.32 8.85
CA ILE A 4 9.63 10.42 7.42
C ILE A 4 8.88 11.71 7.13
N LEU A 5 7.86 12.04 7.92
CA LEU A 5 6.96 13.14 7.63
C LEU A 5 7.55 14.48 8.06
N THR A 6 7.35 15.51 7.23
CA THR A 6 7.64 16.89 7.64
C THR A 6 6.58 17.39 8.64
N LYS A 7 6.92 18.41 9.43
CA LYS A 7 5.94 19.05 10.33
C LYS A 7 4.69 19.52 9.60
N GLN A 8 4.87 20.09 8.40
CA GLN A 8 3.77 20.57 7.57
C GLN A 8 2.85 19.44 7.10
N GLN A 9 3.38 18.25 6.79
CA GLN A 9 2.57 17.08 6.44
C GLN A 9 1.79 16.54 7.64
N ILE A 10 2.37 16.57 8.83
CA ILE A 10 1.67 16.19 10.07
C ILE A 10 0.53 17.18 10.37
N GLU A 11 0.78 18.49 10.23
CA GLU A 11 -0.25 19.52 10.37
C GLU A 11 -1.38 19.33 9.34
N GLN A 12 -1.04 19.09 8.07
CA GLN A 12 -2.01 18.78 7.01
C GLN A 12 -2.88 17.57 7.37
N TYR A 13 -2.29 16.49 7.87
CA TYR A 13 -3.06 15.31 8.28
C TYR A 13 -4.10 15.64 9.35
N HIS A 14 -3.73 16.45 10.34
CA HIS A 14 -4.64 16.83 11.42
C HIS A 14 -5.76 17.78 10.96
N GLU A 15 -5.50 18.61 9.94
CA GLU A 15 -6.50 19.56 9.42
C GLU A 15 -7.39 18.95 8.33
N GLU A 16 -6.82 18.16 7.42
CA GLU A 16 -7.47 17.67 6.21
C GLU A 16 -7.81 16.17 6.25
N GLY A 17 -7.21 15.41 7.16
CA GLY A 17 -7.42 13.97 7.32
C GLY A 17 -6.61 13.09 6.35
N PHE A 18 -5.72 13.67 5.53
CA PHE A 18 -4.87 12.91 4.61
C PHE A 18 -3.51 13.61 4.36
N ILE A 19 -2.56 12.85 3.81
CA ILE A 19 -1.26 13.36 3.34
C ILE A 19 -1.00 12.81 1.94
N SER A 20 -0.57 13.66 1.02
CA SER A 20 -0.09 13.23 -0.29
C SER A 20 0.80 14.30 -0.94
N PRO A 21 1.87 13.92 -1.67
CA PRO A 21 2.38 12.56 -1.84
C PRO A 21 3.41 12.16 -0.77
N VAL A 22 3.55 10.85 -0.54
CA VAL A 22 4.68 10.24 0.19
C VAL A 22 5.34 9.22 -0.72
N ARG A 23 6.62 9.39 -1.03
CA ARG A 23 7.38 8.47 -1.89
C ARG A 23 7.81 7.26 -1.06
N VAL A 24 7.12 6.13 -1.22
CA VAL A 24 7.46 4.88 -0.52
C VAL A 24 8.53 4.07 -1.26
N ILE A 25 8.37 3.92 -2.58
CA ILE A 25 9.27 3.14 -3.43
C ILE A 25 9.62 3.92 -4.70
N SER A 26 10.72 3.55 -5.34
CA SER A 26 11.11 4.04 -6.66
C SER A 26 10.15 3.53 -7.75
N GLU A 27 10.22 4.18 -8.91
CA GLU A 27 9.44 3.74 -10.09
C GLU A 27 9.86 2.34 -10.56
N VAL A 28 11.15 2.00 -10.47
CA VAL A 28 11.68 0.68 -10.86
C VAL A 28 11.14 -0.42 -9.94
N GLU A 29 11.11 -0.17 -8.63
CA GLU A 29 10.52 -1.10 -7.67
C GLU A 29 9.01 -1.24 -7.89
N ALA A 30 8.31 -0.14 -8.17
CA ALA A 30 6.89 -0.18 -8.49
C ALA A 30 6.60 -1.03 -9.74
N PHE A 31 7.41 -0.92 -10.79
CA PHE A 31 7.31 -1.77 -11.98
C PHE A 31 7.59 -3.25 -11.67
N SER A 32 8.53 -3.53 -10.76
CA SER A 32 8.87 -4.91 -10.37
C SER A 32 7.71 -5.57 -9.60
N ILE A 33 7.16 -4.87 -8.61
CA ILE A 33 5.98 -5.32 -7.84
C ILE A 33 4.78 -5.53 -8.77
N LYS A 34 4.58 -4.62 -9.74
CA LYS A 34 3.52 -4.77 -10.73
C LYS A 34 3.71 -6.05 -11.56
N ALA A 35 4.91 -6.33 -12.04
CA ALA A 35 5.19 -7.54 -12.83
C ALA A 35 4.95 -8.82 -12.02
N GLU A 36 5.37 -8.85 -10.74
CA GLU A 36 5.06 -9.97 -9.84
C GLU A 36 3.55 -10.14 -9.61
N LEU A 37 2.81 -9.04 -9.45
CA LEU A 37 1.36 -9.09 -9.32
C LEU A 37 0.68 -9.67 -10.56
N GLU A 38 1.05 -9.21 -11.75
CA GLU A 38 0.50 -9.70 -13.03
C GLU A 38 0.84 -11.20 -13.24
N GLU A 39 2.01 -11.65 -12.81
CA GLU A 39 2.38 -13.08 -12.83
C GLU A 39 1.52 -13.91 -11.88
N VAL A 40 1.26 -13.40 -10.67
CA VAL A 40 0.38 -14.07 -9.70
C VAL A 40 -1.06 -14.13 -10.22
N GLU A 41 -1.59 -13.07 -10.81
CA GLU A 41 -2.93 -13.06 -11.43
C GLU A 41 -3.05 -14.10 -12.56
N ALA A 42 -1.99 -14.27 -13.37
CA ALA A 42 -1.96 -15.26 -14.44
C ALA A 42 -1.90 -16.70 -13.92
N ASN A 43 -1.12 -16.94 -12.85
CA ASN A 43 -0.92 -18.27 -12.28
C ASN A 43 -2.07 -18.69 -11.34
N PHE A 44 -2.71 -17.73 -10.67
CA PHE A 44 -3.72 -17.95 -9.62
C PHE A 44 -4.93 -17.01 -9.78
N PRO A 45 -5.71 -17.12 -10.86
CA PRO A 45 -6.80 -16.19 -11.17
C PRO A 45 -7.93 -16.15 -10.12
N ASP A 46 -8.10 -17.22 -9.34
CA ASP A 46 -9.11 -17.28 -8.27
C ASP A 46 -8.64 -16.65 -6.94
N GLU A 47 -7.33 -16.43 -6.78
CA GLU A 47 -6.72 -15.86 -5.56
C GLU A 47 -6.68 -14.33 -5.59
N ILE A 48 -6.65 -13.72 -6.78
CA ILE A 48 -6.67 -12.26 -6.93
C ILE A 48 -7.86 -11.86 -7.81
N ASN A 49 -8.96 -11.53 -7.15
CA ASN A 49 -10.15 -10.99 -7.79
C ASN A 49 -10.92 -10.09 -6.80
N ALA A 50 -12.08 -9.59 -7.22
CA ALA A 50 -12.91 -8.68 -6.42
C ALA A 50 -13.28 -9.25 -5.02
N GLU A 51 -13.41 -10.56 -4.90
CA GLU A 51 -13.79 -11.27 -3.66
C GLU A 51 -12.58 -11.72 -2.84
N SER A 52 -11.43 -12.01 -3.48
CA SER A 52 -10.22 -12.55 -2.84
C SER A 52 -9.09 -11.53 -2.59
N ARG A 53 -9.29 -10.24 -2.89
CA ARG A 53 -8.25 -9.18 -2.81
C ARG A 53 -7.86 -8.68 -1.41
N ASN A 54 -8.40 -9.27 -0.35
CA ASN A 54 -8.14 -8.84 1.03
C ASN A 54 -6.98 -9.62 1.65
N ASN A 55 -6.16 -8.94 2.44
CA ASN A 55 -5.08 -9.51 3.24
C ASN A 55 -4.05 -10.33 2.46
N LEU A 56 -3.86 -10.00 1.19
CA LEU A 56 -2.93 -10.71 0.30
C LEU A 56 -1.46 -10.65 0.75
N HIS A 57 -1.10 -9.72 1.65
CA HIS A 57 0.20 -9.74 2.35
C HIS A 57 0.43 -11.02 3.16
N LEU A 58 -0.62 -11.73 3.58
CA LEU A 58 -0.50 -13.03 4.26
C LEU A 58 -0.18 -14.18 3.30
N SER A 59 -0.50 -14.01 2.01
CA SER A 59 -0.34 -15.04 0.98
C SER A 59 0.89 -14.82 0.12
N PHE A 60 1.31 -13.56 -0.08
CA PHE A 60 2.37 -13.20 -1.02
C PHE A 60 3.45 -12.34 -0.35
N THR A 61 4.68 -12.84 -0.35
CA THR A 61 5.82 -12.21 0.35
C THR A 61 6.19 -10.85 -0.20
N PHE A 62 5.97 -10.57 -1.50
CA PHE A 62 6.26 -9.26 -2.07
C PHE A 62 5.25 -8.20 -1.61
N LEU A 63 4.00 -8.58 -1.38
CA LEU A 63 2.99 -7.71 -0.78
C LEU A 63 3.22 -7.54 0.73
N ASP A 64 3.69 -8.58 1.42
CA ASP A 64 4.15 -8.48 2.81
C ASP A 64 5.30 -7.47 2.96
N ALA A 65 6.32 -7.60 2.12
CA ALA A 65 7.46 -6.69 2.11
C ALA A 65 7.05 -5.24 1.82
N LEU A 66 6.09 -5.04 0.90
CA LEU A 66 5.54 -3.72 0.63
C LEU A 66 4.73 -3.18 1.82
N ALA A 67 3.84 -3.98 2.41
CA ALA A 67 2.99 -3.55 3.52
C ALA A 67 3.81 -3.20 4.78
N HIS A 68 4.92 -3.91 5.00
CA HIS A 68 5.87 -3.67 6.10
C HIS A 68 7.04 -2.76 5.71
N HIS A 69 6.99 -2.07 4.56
CA HIS A 69 8.10 -1.24 4.11
C HIS A 69 8.41 -0.15 5.15
N PRO A 70 9.69 0.09 5.52
CA PRO A 70 10.06 1.02 6.59
C PRO A 70 9.48 2.43 6.41
N ILE A 71 9.44 2.94 5.18
CA ILE A 71 8.84 4.26 4.91
C ILE A 71 7.33 4.30 5.24
N ILE A 72 6.60 3.21 5.03
CA ILE A 72 5.17 3.13 5.43
C ILE A 72 5.07 3.12 6.96
N VAL A 73 5.80 2.21 7.62
CA VAL A 73 5.72 2.04 9.07
C VAL A 73 6.18 3.29 9.82
N ASP A 74 7.31 3.87 9.42
CA ASP A 74 7.85 5.08 10.04
C ASP A 74 6.98 6.32 9.76
N ALA A 75 6.35 6.43 8.58
CA ALA A 75 5.39 7.51 8.32
C ALA A 75 4.12 7.38 9.17
N MET A 76 3.66 6.15 9.42
CA MET A 76 2.55 5.91 10.34
C MET A 76 2.96 6.19 11.79
N GLU A 77 4.16 5.79 12.20
CA GLU A 77 4.69 6.06 13.56
C GLU A 77 4.75 7.55 13.86
N ASP A 78 5.13 8.37 12.88
CA ASP A 78 5.12 9.83 12.99
C ASP A 78 3.74 10.41 13.32
N LEU A 79 2.65 9.69 13.00
CA LEU A 79 1.26 10.13 13.23
C LEU A 79 0.62 9.49 14.47
N ILE A 80 0.79 8.18 14.65
CA ILE A 80 0.02 7.39 15.65
C ILE A 80 0.88 6.77 16.75
N GLY A 81 2.20 6.95 16.70
CA GLY A 81 3.15 6.35 17.65
C GLY A 81 3.62 4.95 17.23
N PRO A 82 4.54 4.35 18.01
CA PRO A 82 5.34 3.19 17.58
C PRO A 82 4.61 1.84 17.66
N ASP A 83 3.52 1.77 18.41
CA ASP A 83 2.78 0.52 18.64
C ASP A 83 1.79 0.26 17.50
N ILE A 84 2.31 -0.16 16.36
CA ILE A 84 1.57 -0.35 15.10
C ILE A 84 1.36 -1.83 14.82
N ALA A 85 0.13 -2.19 14.43
CA ALA A 85 -0.20 -3.52 13.91
C ALA A 85 -0.89 -3.39 12.56
N LEU A 86 -0.39 -4.12 11.55
CA LEU A 86 -1.08 -4.28 10.28
C LEU A 86 -2.27 -5.23 10.49
N TRP A 87 -3.48 -4.68 10.54
CA TRP A 87 -4.69 -5.49 10.66
C TRP A 87 -5.12 -6.03 9.29
N ALA A 88 -5.19 -5.17 8.28
CA ALA A 88 -5.71 -5.57 6.97
C ALA A 88 -5.03 -4.85 5.81
N SER A 89 -5.06 -5.49 4.64
CA SER A 89 -4.75 -4.87 3.36
C SER A 89 -5.84 -5.17 2.34
N VAL A 90 -6.02 -4.30 1.36
CA VAL A 90 -6.96 -4.51 0.24
C VAL A 90 -6.29 -4.03 -1.04
N MET A 91 -6.29 -4.88 -2.08
CA MET A 91 -5.80 -4.46 -3.39
C MET A 91 -6.88 -3.70 -4.16
N PHE A 92 -6.55 -2.50 -4.62
CA PHE A 92 -7.42 -1.67 -5.44
C PHE A 92 -6.95 -1.66 -6.89
N ILE A 93 -7.26 -2.75 -7.60
CA ILE A 93 -6.86 -2.96 -9.01
C ILE A 93 -7.96 -2.43 -9.94
N LYS A 94 -7.55 -1.71 -10.98
CA LYS A 94 -8.44 -1.21 -12.03
C LYS A 94 -7.82 -1.46 -13.40
N GLU A 95 -8.45 -2.35 -14.15
CA GLU A 95 -8.02 -2.69 -15.51
C GLU A 95 -8.21 -1.52 -16.47
N ALA A 96 -7.26 -1.39 -17.40
CA ALA A 96 -7.30 -0.34 -18.41
C ALA A 96 -8.58 -0.44 -19.27
N ALA A 97 -9.17 0.71 -19.58
CA ALA A 97 -10.38 0.84 -20.41
C ALA A 97 -11.64 0.11 -19.89
N THR A 98 -11.67 -0.31 -18.62
CA THR A 98 -12.90 -0.80 -17.98
C THR A 98 -13.80 0.33 -17.48
N LYS A 99 -15.10 0.06 -17.36
CA LYS A 99 -16.07 0.97 -16.73
C LYS A 99 -16.10 0.85 -15.20
N ASP A 100 -15.28 -0.04 -14.66
CA ASP A 100 -15.24 -0.33 -13.24
C ASP A 100 -14.70 0.88 -12.48
N TYR A 101 -15.23 1.07 -11.27
CA TYR A 101 -14.76 2.08 -10.34
C TYR A 101 -14.30 1.40 -9.06
N VAL A 102 -13.25 1.96 -8.49
CA VAL A 102 -12.81 1.64 -7.14
C VAL A 102 -13.46 2.67 -6.22
N SER A 103 -14.32 2.22 -5.30
CA SER A 103 -14.97 3.03 -4.26
C SER A 103 -14.53 2.62 -2.88
#